data_AF-L9KJL3-F1
#
_entry.id   AF-L9KJL3-F1
#
_cell.length_a   1.000
_cell.length_b   1.000
_cell.length_c   1.000
_cell.angle_alpha   90.00
_cell.angle_beta   90.00
_cell.angle_gamma   90.00
#
_symmetry.space_group_name_H-M   'P 1'
#
loop_
_entity.id
_entity.type
_entity.pdbx_description
1 polymer ?
#
loop_
_entity_poly.entity_id
_entity_poly.type
_entity_poly.pdbx_seq_one_letter_code
_entity_poly.pdbx_strand_id
1 'polypeptide(L)'
;MEPRDIKAVPESINSYLKLFHLALVTNEDEAAHWFLSREHIIDTFVVESANGKLMDFLSFYTLPSTVMHHPAHKSLKAVYSFYNIHTELPLQELMNDALIIAKLKGFDVFNALDLMENKTSLEKLKFGIGDGNLQYYLYN
;
A
#
# COMPACT_ATOMS: atom_id res chain seq x y z
N MET A 1 6.84 9.74 2.60
CA MET A 1 7.39 10.09 1.28
C MET A 1 7.29 11.58 1.13
N GLU A 2 8.40 12.21 0.77
CA GLU A 2 8.52 13.65 0.55
C GLU A 2 8.57 13.97 -0.96
N PRO A 3 8.30 15.23 -1.38
CA PRO A 3 8.43 15.64 -2.77
C PRO A 3 9.79 15.35 -3.39
N ARG A 4 10.87 15.31 -2.59
CA ARG A 4 12.22 15.00 -3.05
C ARG A 4 12.36 13.55 -3.55
N ASP A 5 11.54 12.64 -3.05
CA ASP A 5 11.63 11.20 -3.33
C ASP A 5 11.00 10.86 -4.69
N ILE A 6 10.06 11.69 -5.16
CA ILE A 6 9.21 11.42 -6.33
C ILE A 6 10.00 11.15 -7.59
N LYS A 7 11.15 11.80 -7.78
CA LYS A 7 11.98 11.57 -8.96
C LYS A 7 12.43 10.12 -9.12
N ALA A 8 12.60 9.39 -8.01
CA ALA A 8 13.02 7.99 -8.02
C ALA A 8 11.84 6.99 -8.08
N VAL A 9 10.61 7.44 -7.82
CA VAL A 9 9.44 6.56 -7.69
C VAL A 9 9.04 5.92 -9.02
N PRO A 10 8.89 6.66 -10.15
CA PRO A 10 8.51 6.06 -11.43
C PRO A 10 9.46 4.94 -11.87
N GLU A 11 10.77 5.14 -11.73
CA GLU A 11 11.75 4.12 -12.11
C GLU A 11 11.59 2.86 -11.24
N SER A 12 11.47 3.03 -9.93
CA SER A 12 11.29 1.94 -8.97
C SER A 12 10.02 1.13 -9.26
N ILE A 13 8.86 1.80 -9.31
CA ILE A 13 7.56 1.13 -9.51
C ILE A 13 7.43 0.52 -10.91
N ASN A 14 7.81 1.24 -11.97
CA ASN A 14 7.70 0.71 -13.34
C ASN A 14 8.65 -0.48 -13.55
N SER A 15 9.78 -0.53 -12.83
CA SER A 15 10.70 -1.67 -12.90
C SER A 15 10.13 -2.88 -12.17
N TYR A 16 9.59 -2.70 -10.97
CA TYR A 16 8.95 -3.77 -10.20
C TYR A 16 7.71 -4.31 -10.91
N LEU A 17 6.85 -3.43 -11.45
CA LEU A 17 5.59 -3.85 -12.05
C LEU A 17 5.73 -4.59 -13.40
N LYS A 18 6.91 -4.58 -14.03
CA LYS A 18 7.21 -5.43 -15.20
C LYS A 18 7.12 -6.93 -14.91
N LEU A 19 7.11 -7.32 -13.64
CA LEU A 19 6.93 -8.71 -13.21
C LEU A 19 5.49 -9.22 -13.46
N PHE A 20 4.52 -8.33 -13.74
CA PHE A 20 3.11 -8.65 -13.84
C PHE A 20 2.55 -8.42 -15.26
N HIS A 21 1.55 -9.22 -15.63
CA HIS A 21 0.97 -9.20 -16.99
C HIS A 21 0.13 -7.94 -17.28
N LEU A 22 -0.49 -7.35 -16.25
CA LEU A 22 -1.27 -6.13 -16.34
C LEU A 22 -0.80 -5.18 -15.24
N ALA A 23 -0.29 -4.04 -15.64
CA ALA A 23 0.33 -3.08 -14.75
C ALA A 23 0.08 -1.64 -15.22
N LEU A 24 0.05 -0.73 -14.25
CA LEU A 24 0.14 0.70 -14.51
C LEU A 24 1.58 1.04 -14.94
N VAL A 25 1.73 1.88 -15.95
CA VAL A 25 2.97 2.60 -16.22
C VAL A 25 2.74 4.03 -15.76
N THR A 26 3.59 4.53 -14.86
CA THR A 26 3.44 5.87 -14.29
C THR A 26 4.59 6.79 -14.68
N ASN A 27 4.30 8.07 -14.86
CA ASN A 27 5.30 9.15 -14.92
C ASN A 27 5.45 9.85 -13.56
N GLU A 28 6.28 10.90 -13.47
CA GLU A 28 6.52 11.67 -12.23
C GLU A 28 5.25 12.34 -11.69
N ASP A 29 4.42 12.95 -12.55
CA ASP A 29 3.20 13.64 -12.13
C ASP A 29 2.15 12.67 -11.57
N GLU A 30 2.00 11.52 -12.24
CA GLU A 30 1.13 10.44 -11.78
C GLU A 30 1.66 9.82 -10.48
N ALA A 31 2.98 9.61 -10.36
CA ALA A 31 3.59 9.10 -9.14
C ALA A 31 3.39 10.10 -7.97
N ALA A 32 3.55 11.40 -8.22
CA ALA A 32 3.25 12.44 -7.24
C ALA A 32 1.76 12.42 -6.86
N HIS A 33 0.88 12.23 -7.84
CA HIS A 33 -0.56 12.16 -7.61
C HIS A 33 -0.94 10.98 -6.72
N TRP A 34 -0.39 9.81 -6.99
CA TRP A 34 -0.77 8.58 -6.31
C TRP A 34 -0.05 8.37 -4.99
N PHE A 35 1.23 8.77 -4.87
CA PHE A 35 2.08 8.34 -3.76
C PHE A 35 2.52 9.44 -2.79
N LEU A 36 2.41 10.73 -3.12
CA LEU A 36 2.64 11.76 -2.12
C LEU A 36 1.61 11.64 -1.00
N SER A 37 2.10 11.55 0.24
CA SER A 37 1.24 11.35 1.40
C SER A 37 0.30 12.54 1.58
N ARG A 38 -0.98 12.23 1.79
CA ARG A 38 -2.06 13.18 2.02
C ARG A 38 -2.86 12.70 3.22
N GLU A 39 -2.93 13.55 4.23
CA GLU A 39 -3.63 13.23 5.47
C GLU A 39 -5.05 12.74 5.18
N HIS A 40 -5.44 11.64 5.83
CA HIS A 40 -6.74 10.97 5.68
C HIS A 40 -7.06 10.43 4.28
N ILE A 41 -6.11 10.43 3.34
CA ILE A 41 -6.29 9.91 1.98
C ILE A 41 -5.31 8.77 1.73
N ILE A 42 -4.02 9.05 1.69
CA ILE A 42 -2.97 8.05 1.45
C ILE A 42 -1.74 8.34 2.27
N ASP A 43 -1.17 7.28 2.84
CA ASP A 43 0.10 7.31 3.54
C ASP A 43 1.11 6.47 2.76
N THR A 44 2.29 7.03 2.50
CA THR A 44 3.38 6.37 1.78
C THR A 44 4.68 6.58 2.51
N PHE A 45 5.43 5.51 2.76
CA PHE A 45 6.69 5.54 3.48
C PHE A 45 7.79 4.95 2.62
N VAL A 46 8.95 5.61 2.63
CA VAL A 46 10.12 5.19 1.88
C VAL A 46 11.17 4.62 2.83
N VAL A 47 11.88 3.62 2.36
CA VAL A 47 13.10 3.10 2.98
C VAL A 47 14.26 3.67 2.20
N GLU A 48 15.07 4.48 2.87
CA GLU A 48 16.28 5.08 2.29
C GLU A 48 17.52 4.31 2.77
N SER A 49 18.47 4.09 1.87
CA SER A 49 19.81 3.65 2.25
C SER A 49 20.55 4.72 3.06
N ALA A 50 21.69 4.36 3.66
CA ALA A 50 22.56 5.32 4.36
C ALA A 50 22.99 6.52 3.50
N ASN A 51 22.88 6.40 2.17
CA ASN A 51 23.29 7.41 1.20
C ASN A 51 22.10 8.27 0.72
N GLY A 52 20.89 8.05 1.26
CA GLY A 52 19.66 8.73 0.85
C GLY A 52 19.05 8.19 -0.45
N LYS A 53 19.50 7.04 -0.96
CA LYS A 53 18.88 6.39 -2.13
C LYS A 53 17.62 5.63 -1.71
N LEU A 54 16.51 5.86 -2.41
CA LEU A 54 15.28 5.07 -2.30
C LEU A 54 15.58 3.58 -2.59
N MET A 55 15.28 2.72 -1.63
CA MET A 55 15.39 1.26 -1.76
C MET A 55 14.00 0.67 -1.98
N ASP A 56 13.13 0.85 -0.99
CA ASP A 56 11.79 0.25 -0.95
C ASP A 56 10.77 1.31 -0.59
N PHE A 57 9.48 1.07 -0.88
CA PHE A 57 8.42 1.88 -0.31
C PHE A 57 7.13 1.09 -0.13
N LEU A 58 6.35 1.48 0.86
CA LEU A 58 5.03 0.95 1.14
C LEU A 58 3.99 2.06 1.06
N SER A 59 2.76 1.71 0.69
CA SER A 59 1.65 2.65 0.66
C SER A 59 0.33 2.01 1.03
N PHE A 60 -0.52 2.78 1.71
CA PHE A 60 -1.89 2.39 2.01
C PHE A 60 -2.80 3.62 2.02
N TYR A 61 -4.03 3.45 1.51
CA TYR A 61 -5.03 4.50 1.50
C TYR A 61 -6.10 4.30 2.57
N THR A 62 -6.62 5.39 3.09
CA THR A 62 -7.67 5.42 4.10
C THR A 62 -9.03 5.30 3.43
N LEU A 63 -9.84 4.35 3.88
CA LEU A 63 -11.21 4.19 3.42
C LEU A 63 -12.10 3.84 4.62
N PRO A 64 -12.68 4.83 5.31
CA PRO A 64 -13.50 4.57 6.48
C PRO A 64 -14.85 3.96 6.07
N SER A 65 -15.36 3.04 6.89
CA SER A 65 -16.67 2.43 6.71
C SER A 65 -17.62 2.88 7.80
N THR A 66 -18.88 3.13 7.44
CA THR A 66 -19.94 3.40 8.43
C THR A 66 -20.39 2.09 9.08
N VAL A 67 -20.46 2.06 10.41
CA VAL A 67 -20.96 0.90 11.15
C VAL A 67 -22.45 1.09 11.39
N MET A 68 -23.25 0.24 10.74
CA MET A 68 -24.72 0.31 10.80
C MET A 68 -25.25 -0.36 12.07
N HIS A 69 -26.20 0.29 12.74
CA HIS A 69 -26.99 -0.25 13.84
C HIS A 69 -26.20 -0.77 15.08
N HIS A 70 -24.95 -0.35 15.27
CA HIS A 70 -24.18 -0.72 16.46
C HIS A 70 -24.36 0.32 17.59
N PRO A 71 -24.56 -0.10 18.87
CA PRO A 71 -24.84 0.81 19.98
C PRO A 71 -23.65 1.72 20.34
N ALA A 72 -22.42 1.17 20.37
CA ALA A 72 -21.21 1.90 20.78
C ALA A 72 -20.36 2.47 19.62
N HIS A 73 -20.15 1.70 18.54
CA HIS A 73 -19.31 2.11 17.41
C HIS A 73 -20.14 2.64 16.23
N LYS A 74 -19.65 3.70 15.58
CA LYS A 74 -20.32 4.33 14.42
C LYS A 74 -19.51 4.30 13.14
N SER A 75 -18.20 4.13 13.26
CA SER A 75 -17.26 4.10 12.14
C SER A 75 -16.18 3.06 12.38
N LEU A 76 -15.68 2.49 11.30
CA LEU A 76 -14.49 1.65 11.27
C LEU A 76 -13.44 2.39 10.45
N LYS A 77 -12.31 2.72 11.07
CA LYS A 77 -11.19 3.39 10.41
C LYS A 77 -10.32 2.33 9.72
N ALA A 78 -10.68 1.98 8.50
CA ALA A 78 -9.95 0.99 7.71
C ALA A 78 -8.92 1.65 6.78
N VAL A 79 -7.83 0.92 6.53
CA VAL A 79 -6.88 1.20 5.45
C VAL A 79 -6.78 0.01 4.52
N TYR A 80 -6.41 0.30 3.29
CA TYR A 80 -6.19 -0.69 2.24
C TYR A 80 -4.76 -0.54 1.72
N SER A 81 -4.02 -1.65 1.73
CA SER A 81 -2.73 -1.76 1.04
C SER A 81 -2.89 -1.32 -0.40
N PHE A 82 -1.96 -0.48 -0.87
CA PHE A 82 -1.95 0.01 -2.24
C PHE A 82 -0.80 -0.64 -3.04
N TYR A 83 0.34 0.05 -3.20
CA TYR A 83 1.56 -0.53 -3.76
C TYR A 83 2.65 -0.67 -2.70
N ASN A 84 3.30 -1.84 -2.68
CA ASN A 84 4.47 -2.10 -1.85
C ASN A 84 5.59 -2.57 -2.77
N ILE A 85 6.56 -1.68 -3.00
CA ILE A 85 7.70 -1.93 -3.87
C ILE A 85 8.86 -2.34 -3.00
N HIS A 86 9.28 -3.59 -3.15
CA HIS A 86 10.37 -4.19 -2.41
C HIS A 86 11.42 -4.72 -3.38
N THR A 87 12.69 -4.46 -3.04
CA THR A 87 13.88 -4.76 -3.82
C THR A 87 14.98 -5.31 -2.92
N GLU A 88 15.13 -4.77 -1.72
CA GLU A 88 16.21 -5.11 -0.80
C GLU A 88 15.67 -5.76 0.47
N LEU A 89 14.60 -5.19 1.06
CA LEU A 89 13.91 -5.81 2.19
C LEU A 89 12.94 -6.91 1.75
N PRO A 90 12.82 -8.01 2.52
CA PRO A 90 11.74 -8.97 2.31
C PRO A 90 10.37 -8.30 2.42
N LEU A 91 9.47 -8.56 1.45
CA LEU A 91 8.10 -8.02 1.46
C LEU A 91 7.37 -8.21 2.81
N GLN A 92 7.62 -9.32 3.50
CA GLN A 92 7.03 -9.59 4.81
C GLN A 92 7.44 -8.54 5.87
N GLU A 93 8.70 -8.10 5.88
CA GLU A 93 9.18 -7.08 6.80
C GLU A 93 8.57 -5.72 6.47
N LEU A 94 8.57 -5.36 5.18
CA LEU A 94 7.96 -4.12 4.70
C LEU A 94 6.47 -4.04 5.03
N MET A 95 5.73 -5.13 4.82
CA MET A 95 4.30 -5.23 5.16
C MET A 95 4.07 -5.22 6.68
N ASN A 96 4.96 -5.83 7.47
CA ASN A 96 4.87 -5.77 8.93
C ASN A 96 4.99 -4.33 9.44
N ASP A 97 5.91 -3.55 8.87
CA ASP A 97 6.05 -2.13 9.21
C ASP A 97 4.80 -1.33 8.82
N ALA A 98 4.19 -1.63 7.66
CA ALA A 98 2.91 -1.02 7.27
C ALA A 98 1.82 -1.26 8.34
N LEU A 99 1.72 -2.48 8.89
CA LEU A 99 0.76 -2.82 9.96
C LEU A 99 1.05 -2.04 11.25
N ILE A 100 2.33 -1.96 11.65
CA ILE A 100 2.75 -1.21 12.83
C ILE A 100 2.38 0.27 12.67
N ILE A 101 2.74 0.87 11.54
CA ILE A 101 2.46 2.27 11.24
C ILE A 101 0.95 2.54 11.25
N ALA A 102 0.16 1.67 10.60
CA ALA A 102 -1.28 1.81 10.59
C ALA A 102 -1.86 1.74 12.02
N LYS A 103 -1.35 0.83 12.85
CA LYS A 103 -1.77 0.74 14.26
C LYS A 103 -1.42 2.01 15.05
N LEU A 104 -0.20 2.54 14.89
CA LEU A 104 0.24 3.78 15.53
C LEU A 104 -0.61 4.99 15.10
N LYS A 105 -1.09 5.00 13.86
CA LYS A 105 -2.04 5.99 13.32
C LYS A 105 -3.50 5.76 13.74
N GLY A 106 -3.76 4.76 14.58
CA GLY A 106 -5.08 4.48 15.14
C GLY A 106 -6.07 3.90 14.12
N PHE A 107 -5.58 3.18 13.11
CA PHE A 107 -6.46 2.39 12.24
C PHE A 107 -6.89 1.11 12.93
N ASP A 108 -8.13 0.68 12.65
CA ASP A 108 -8.77 -0.46 13.28
C ASP A 108 -8.47 -1.77 12.54
N VAL A 109 -8.33 -1.68 11.22
CA VAL A 109 -8.10 -2.84 10.34
C VAL A 109 -7.26 -2.44 9.14
N PHE A 110 -6.43 -3.38 8.68
CA PHE A 110 -5.61 -3.26 7.48
C PHE A 110 -6.03 -4.32 6.48
N ASN A 111 -6.60 -3.88 5.36
CA ASN A 111 -7.04 -4.75 4.28
C ASN A 111 -5.97 -4.83 3.20
N ALA A 112 -5.84 -5.98 2.55
CA ALA A 112 -4.95 -6.17 1.41
C ALA A 112 -5.58 -7.14 0.43
N LEU A 113 -5.33 -6.93 -0.86
CA LEU A 113 -5.70 -7.88 -1.91
C LEU A 113 -4.56 -8.87 -2.15
N ASP A 114 -4.91 -10.08 -2.59
CA ASP A 114 -3.95 -11.09 -3.09
C ASP A 114 -3.47 -10.74 -4.50
N LEU A 115 -2.89 -9.53 -4.64
CA LEU A 115 -2.25 -9.04 -5.86
C LEU A 115 -0.73 -9.06 -5.69
N MET A 116 -0.02 -8.98 -6.81
CA MET A 116 1.45 -8.94 -6.84
C MET A 116 2.03 -10.16 -6.09
N GLU A 117 2.95 -9.94 -5.17
CA GLU A 117 3.54 -10.99 -4.34
C GLU A 117 2.93 -11.05 -2.93
N ASN A 118 1.84 -10.31 -2.67
CA ASN A 118 1.27 -10.14 -1.33
C ASN A 118 1.02 -11.47 -0.64
N LYS A 119 0.52 -12.48 -1.36
CA LYS A 119 0.24 -13.83 -0.85
C LYS A 119 1.32 -14.39 0.07
N THR A 120 2.58 -14.17 -0.30
CA THR A 120 3.76 -14.71 0.40
C THR A 120 3.92 -14.15 1.82
N SER A 121 3.33 -12.99 2.08
CA SER A 121 3.35 -12.27 3.35
C SER A 121 2.04 -12.38 4.13
N LEU A 122 0.88 -12.45 3.45
CA LEU A 122 -0.45 -12.36 4.08
C LEU A 122 -0.66 -13.39 5.19
N GLU A 123 -0.42 -14.68 4.91
CA GLU A 123 -0.63 -15.75 5.89
C GLU A 123 0.29 -15.58 7.11
N LYS A 124 1.58 -15.27 6.87
CA LYS A 124 2.58 -15.10 7.93
C LYS A 124 2.29 -13.90 8.81
N LEU A 125 1.67 -12.85 8.25
CA LEU A 125 1.24 -11.65 8.95
C LEU A 125 -0.19 -11.73 9.49
N LYS A 126 -0.76 -12.94 9.55
CA LYS A 126 -2.07 -13.23 10.17
C LYS A 126 -3.25 -12.53 9.47
N PHE A 127 -3.15 -12.25 8.19
CA PHE A 127 -4.32 -11.84 7.41
C PHE A 127 -5.31 -13.00 7.33
N GLY A 128 -6.58 -12.69 7.58
CA GLY A 128 -7.70 -13.60 7.34
C GLY A 128 -8.28 -13.37 5.95
N ILE A 129 -8.69 -14.45 5.28
CA ILE A 129 -9.40 -14.35 3.99
C ILE A 129 -10.80 -13.75 4.24
N GLY A 130 -11.13 -12.69 3.53
CA GLY A 130 -12.47 -12.10 3.52
C GLY A 130 -13.46 -12.91 2.69
N ASP A 131 -14.73 -12.51 2.74
CA ASP A 131 -15.82 -13.12 1.95
C ASP A 131 -15.98 -12.49 0.55
N GLY A 132 -15.42 -11.30 0.34
CA GLY A 132 -15.46 -10.58 -0.92
C GLY A 132 -14.41 -11.02 -1.94
N ASN A 133 -14.78 -11.01 -3.22
CA ASN A 133 -13.86 -11.16 -4.34
C ASN A 133 -13.88 -9.90 -5.21
N LEU A 134 -12.72 -9.46 -5.68
CA LEU A 134 -12.59 -8.37 -6.64
C LEU A 134 -12.17 -8.91 -8.01
N GLN A 135 -12.93 -8.59 -9.05
CA GLN A 135 -12.71 -9.08 -10.41
C GLN A 135 -12.28 -7.92 -11.32
N TYR A 136 -11.31 -8.18 -12.20
CA TYR A 136 -10.77 -7.20 -13.15
C TYR A 136 -11.27 -7.49 -14.57
N TYR A 137 -11.77 -6.46 -15.25
CA TYR A 137 -12.31 -6.55 -16.61
C TYR A 137 -11.65 -5.52 -17.51
N LEU A 138 -11.48 -5.85 -18.79
CA LEU A 138 -11.00 -4.94 -19.83
C LEU A 138 -12.12 -4.61 -20.80
N TYR A 139 -12.15 -3.37 -21.27
CA TYR A 139 -13.08 -2.88 -22.28
C TYR A 139 -12.30 -2.28 -23.45
N ASN A 140 -12.83 -2.41 -24.66
CA ASN A 140 -12.25 -1.90 -25.90
C ASN A 140 -13.08 -0.75 -26.46
#